data_AF-A0A417CC47-F1
#
_entry.id   AF-A0A417CC47-F1
#
_cell.length_a   1.000
_cell.length_b   1.000
_cell.length_c   1.000
_cell.angle_alpha   90.00
_cell.angle_beta   90.00
_cell.angle_gamma   90.00
#
_symmetry.space_group_name_H-M   'P 1'
#
loop_
_entity.id
_entity.type
_entity.pdbx_description
1 polymer ?
#
loop_
_entity_poly.entity_id
_entity_poly.type
_entity_poly.pdbx_seq_one_letter_code
_entity_poly.pdbx_strand_id
1 'polypeptide(L)'
;MPELPEVETVKRTLKPLIVNKTIKAIDIYYDRIIEDDQKLFCQKVINQTIRDIDRYGKYLIFKLDDVAFISHLRMEGKYRYCLSDEEISKHDHVVFKLDDGHDLRYNDTRKFGRMKLVSLQHYLEQAPLNKLGPEPFFIDEEKLYQQLKKKNQPIKHVLLDQSVICGIGNIYANEICFAMKISPYAKACQLTKKRVHELKEVSISILNRAIEQGGTTIHSFSANGIDGLFQVQLQVHGQKVCKECGHKIVKEMLKGRGTYYCPHCQKAKK
;
A
#
# COMPACT_ATOMS: atom_id res chain seq x y z
N MET A 1 2.99 1.15 -7.98
CA MET A 1 1.86 0.92 -7.06
C MET A 1 2.41 1.09 -5.67
N PRO A 2 2.01 2.11 -4.91
CA PRO A 2 2.36 2.23 -3.50
C PRO A 2 1.98 0.94 -2.77
N GLU A 3 2.90 0.43 -1.98
CA GLU A 3 2.68 -0.71 -1.09
C GLU A 3 2.47 -0.15 0.33
N LEU A 4 2.42 -1.01 1.33
CA LEU A 4 2.11 -0.58 2.70
C LEU A 4 3.02 0.54 3.20
N PRO A 5 4.36 0.49 3.05
CA PRO A 5 5.25 1.54 3.53
C PRO A 5 4.97 2.89 2.90
N GLU A 6 4.77 2.94 1.59
CA GLU A 6 4.45 4.20 0.89
C GLU A 6 3.11 4.81 1.35
N VAL A 7 2.10 3.97 1.55
CA VAL A 7 0.79 4.44 2.04
C VAL A 7 0.89 4.91 3.50
N GLU A 8 1.70 4.24 4.32
CA GLU A 8 1.99 4.67 5.69
C GLU A 8 2.73 6.03 5.70
N THR A 9 3.67 6.24 4.78
CA THR A 9 4.35 7.53 4.63
C THR A 9 3.37 8.63 4.26
N VAL A 10 2.48 8.41 3.28
CA VAL A 10 1.44 9.40 2.95
C VAL A 10 0.56 9.71 4.15
N LYS A 11 0.13 8.70 4.91
CA LYS A 11 -0.63 8.91 6.15
C LYS A 11 0.14 9.81 7.11
N ARG A 12 1.40 9.50 7.40
CA ARG A 12 2.25 10.26 8.35
C ARG A 12 2.49 11.70 7.88
N THR A 13 2.65 11.92 6.57
CA THR A 13 2.85 13.26 6.00
C THR A 13 1.57 14.09 6.01
N LEU A 14 0.42 13.49 5.68
CA LEU A 14 -0.86 14.22 5.63
C LEU A 14 -1.43 14.51 7.01
N LYS A 15 -1.31 13.58 7.96
CA LYS A 15 -1.93 13.67 9.29
C LYS A 15 -1.72 15.02 9.99
N PRO A 16 -0.49 15.57 10.12
CA PRO A 16 -0.30 16.85 10.78
C PRO A 16 -0.85 18.06 9.99
N LEU A 17 -1.10 17.90 8.69
CA LEU A 17 -1.57 18.98 7.81
C LEU A 17 -3.10 19.11 7.81
N ILE A 18 -3.81 17.97 7.82
CA ILE A 18 -5.25 17.93 7.54
C ILE A 18 -6.13 17.62 8.75
N VAL A 19 -5.58 17.08 9.83
CA VAL A 19 -6.38 16.78 11.03
C VAL A 19 -6.89 18.07 11.66
N ASN A 20 -8.14 18.06 12.10
CA ASN A 20 -8.93 19.19 12.60
C ASN A 20 -9.32 20.23 11.54
N LYS A 21 -9.12 19.95 10.24
CA LYS A 21 -9.62 20.78 9.14
C LYS A 21 -11.02 20.34 8.73
N THR A 22 -11.89 21.30 8.42
CA THR A 22 -13.26 21.04 7.95
C THR A 22 -13.31 21.05 6.43
N ILE A 23 -13.92 20.05 5.82
CA ILE A 23 -14.13 20.00 4.36
C ILE A 23 -15.31 20.91 4.01
N LYS A 24 -15.07 22.03 3.33
CA LYS A 24 -16.11 23.01 2.97
C LYS A 24 -16.76 22.75 1.61
N ALA A 25 -16.01 22.19 0.68
CA ALA A 25 -16.51 21.83 -0.64
C ALA A 25 -15.68 20.68 -1.22
N ILE A 26 -16.24 20.01 -2.23
CA ILE A 26 -15.56 18.95 -2.97
C ILE A 26 -15.81 19.16 -4.46
N ASP A 27 -14.74 19.38 -5.21
CA ASP A 27 -14.79 19.40 -6.68
C ASP A 27 -14.30 18.04 -7.21
N ILE A 28 -15.10 17.41 -8.05
CA ILE A 28 -14.79 16.10 -8.66
C ILE A 28 -14.73 16.29 -10.17
N TYR A 29 -13.55 16.09 -10.73
CA TYR A 29 -13.28 16.20 -12.17
C TYR A 29 -13.27 14.84 -12.88
N TYR A 30 -13.29 13.74 -12.12
CA TYR A 30 -13.40 12.39 -12.68
C TYR A 30 -14.19 11.45 -11.76
N ASP A 31 -15.48 11.33 -12.06
CA ASP A 31 -16.48 10.67 -11.19
C ASP A 31 -16.15 9.21 -10.89
N ARG A 32 -15.50 8.48 -11.81
CA ARG A 32 -15.18 7.05 -11.64
C ARG A 32 -14.15 6.76 -10.54
N ILE A 33 -13.58 7.79 -9.90
CA ILE A 33 -12.81 7.61 -8.66
C ILE A 33 -13.73 7.30 -7.48
N ILE A 34 -14.93 7.90 -7.41
CA ILE A 34 -15.90 7.56 -6.36
C ILE A 34 -16.59 6.26 -6.77
N GLU A 35 -16.48 5.22 -5.94
CA GLU A 35 -17.12 3.92 -6.21
C GLU A 35 -18.63 3.93 -5.93
N ASP A 36 -19.06 4.71 -4.95
CA ASP A 36 -20.46 4.85 -4.56
C ASP A 36 -21.14 6.01 -5.30
N ASP A 37 -22.37 6.34 -4.90
CA ASP A 37 -23.07 7.52 -5.38
C ASP A 37 -22.31 8.80 -5.01
N GLN A 38 -21.89 9.55 -6.03
CA GLN A 38 -21.13 10.79 -5.89
C GLN A 38 -21.87 11.86 -5.10
N LYS A 39 -23.19 11.99 -5.29
CA LYS A 39 -23.99 13.00 -4.58
C LYS A 39 -24.05 12.64 -3.10
N LEU A 40 -24.27 11.37 -2.78
CA LEU A 40 -24.25 10.87 -1.41
C LEU A 40 -22.87 11.07 -0.77
N PHE A 41 -21.79 10.77 -1.49
CA PHE A 41 -20.43 11.01 -1.02
C PHE A 41 -20.22 12.47 -0.65
N CYS A 42 -20.53 13.41 -1.56
CA CYS A 42 -20.39 14.84 -1.29
C CYS A 42 -21.28 15.31 -0.13
N GLN A 43 -22.55 14.91 -0.11
CA GLN A 43 -23.49 15.26 0.96
C GLN A 43 -23.01 14.79 2.34
N LYS A 44 -22.40 13.61 2.41
CA LYS A 44 -21.91 13.05 3.67
C LYS A 44 -20.55 13.58 4.07
N VAL A 45 -19.69 14.02 3.14
CA VAL A 45 -18.32 14.46 3.47
C VAL A 45 -18.22 15.97 3.68
N ILE A 46 -19.03 16.78 2.97
CA ILE A 46 -19.04 18.24 3.14
C ILE A 46 -19.50 18.62 4.54
N ASN A 47 -18.88 19.66 5.09
CA ASN A 47 -19.03 20.21 6.44
C ASN A 47 -18.58 19.28 7.58
N GLN A 48 -17.91 18.16 7.29
CA GLN A 48 -17.28 17.36 8.32
C GLN A 48 -15.81 17.73 8.54
N THR A 49 -15.38 17.57 9.79
CA THR A 49 -14.01 17.74 10.25
C THR A 49 -13.25 16.44 10.07
N ILE A 50 -12.03 16.50 9.52
CA ILE A 50 -11.14 15.34 9.48
C ILE A 50 -10.58 15.13 10.88
N ARG A 51 -11.05 14.10 11.58
CA ARG A 51 -10.64 13.77 12.96
C ARG A 51 -9.37 12.96 13.01
N ASP A 52 -9.18 12.07 12.05
CA ASP A 52 -8.00 11.22 11.99
C ASP A 52 -7.77 10.69 10.57
N ILE A 53 -6.56 10.24 10.29
CA ILE A 53 -6.22 9.48 9.11
C ILE A 53 -5.49 8.20 9.54
N ASP A 54 -6.02 7.08 9.08
CA ASP A 54 -5.53 5.74 9.39
C ASP A 54 -5.17 4.99 8.09
N ARG A 55 -4.62 3.78 8.24
CA ARG A 55 -4.27 2.91 7.12
C ARG A 55 -4.61 1.46 7.44
N TYR A 56 -5.17 0.76 6.46
CA TYR A 56 -5.27 -0.70 6.49
C TYR A 56 -4.85 -1.28 5.14
N GLY A 57 -3.86 -2.17 5.14
CA GLY A 57 -3.13 -2.63 3.97
C GLY A 57 -2.59 -1.46 3.13
N LYS A 58 -3.16 -1.29 1.94
CA LYS A 58 -2.79 -0.24 0.96
C LYS A 58 -3.88 0.84 0.81
N TYR A 59 -4.80 0.90 1.78
CA TYR A 59 -5.89 1.88 1.82
C TYR A 59 -5.60 2.91 2.90
N LEU A 60 -5.79 4.18 2.57
CA LEU A 60 -5.94 5.27 3.54
C LEU A 60 -7.39 5.31 4.01
N ILE A 61 -7.61 5.64 5.27
CA ILE A 61 -8.94 5.76 5.88
C ILE A 61 -9.00 7.16 6.50
N PHE A 62 -9.78 8.05 5.91
CA PHE A 62 -10.04 9.38 6.45
C PHE A 62 -11.25 9.29 7.37
N LYS A 63 -11.03 9.44 8.68
CA LYS A 63 -12.07 9.41 9.71
C LYS A 63 -12.56 10.83 9.92
N LEU A 64 -13.84 11.06 9.64
CA LEU A 64 -14.49 12.36 9.82
C LEU A 64 -15.27 12.38 11.14
N ASP A 65 -16.22 13.31 11.28
CA ASP A 65 -17.09 13.41 12.44
C ASP A 65 -18.02 12.19 12.57
N ASP A 66 -18.80 11.91 11.52
CA ASP A 66 -19.86 10.90 11.55
C ASP A 66 -19.57 9.70 10.64
N VAL A 67 -18.76 9.92 9.60
CA VAL A 67 -18.45 8.91 8.56
C VAL A 67 -16.95 8.75 8.40
N ALA A 68 -16.55 7.74 7.66
CA ALA A 68 -15.21 7.67 7.12
C ALA A 68 -15.28 7.48 5.61
N PHE A 69 -14.22 7.83 4.91
CA PHE A 69 -14.02 7.35 3.55
C PHE A 69 -12.66 6.71 3.40
N ILE A 70 -12.61 5.69 2.57
CA ILE A 70 -11.37 4.99 2.23
C ILE A 70 -10.86 5.49 0.89
N SER A 71 -9.55 5.50 0.72
CA SER A 71 -8.88 5.88 -0.52
C SER A 71 -7.78 4.90 -0.87
N HIS A 72 -7.78 4.38 -2.09
CA HIS A 72 -6.74 3.48 -2.60
C HIS A 72 -5.97 4.17 -3.73
N LEU A 73 -4.68 4.45 -3.48
CA LEU A 73 -3.81 5.19 -4.41
C LEU A 73 -3.54 4.45 -5.73
N ARG A 74 -3.68 3.12 -5.73
CA ARG A 74 -3.43 2.25 -6.89
C ARG A 74 -2.03 2.49 -7.46
N MET A 75 -1.87 2.84 -8.72
CA MET A 75 -0.55 2.79 -9.35
C MET A 75 0.25 4.07 -9.10
N GLU A 76 -0.38 5.22 -9.29
CA GLU A 76 0.26 6.54 -9.37
C GLU A 76 -0.53 7.64 -8.63
N GLY A 77 -1.59 7.25 -7.89
CA GLY A 77 -2.35 8.18 -7.07
C GLY A 77 -1.51 8.81 -5.98
N LYS A 78 -1.65 10.12 -5.82
CA LYS A 78 -0.95 10.91 -4.80
C LYS A 78 -1.87 11.99 -4.24
N TYR A 79 -1.66 12.30 -2.98
CA TYR A 79 -2.31 13.44 -2.33
C TYR A 79 -1.34 14.60 -2.26
N ARG A 80 -1.89 15.81 -2.39
CA ARG A 80 -1.17 17.07 -2.18
C ARG A 80 -1.99 17.98 -1.29
N TYR A 81 -1.32 18.61 -0.34
CA TYR A 81 -1.87 19.70 0.46
C TYR A 81 -1.25 21.01 -0.04
N CYS A 82 -2.07 21.91 -0.57
CA CYS A 82 -1.61 23.11 -1.28
C CYS A 82 -2.58 24.28 -1.09
N LEU A 83 -2.17 25.50 -1.42
CA LEU A 83 -3.07 26.66 -1.33
C LEU A 83 -4.21 26.52 -2.34
N SER A 84 -5.41 26.98 -1.98
CA SER A 84 -6.60 26.83 -2.83
C SER A 84 -6.55 27.65 -4.13
N ASP A 85 -5.70 28.68 -4.20
CA ASP A 85 -5.50 29.53 -5.38
C ASP A 85 -4.47 28.97 -6.37
N GLU A 86 -3.71 27.93 -5.99
CA GLU A 86 -2.79 27.25 -6.90
C GLU A 86 -3.54 26.61 -8.07
N GLU A 87 -2.95 26.68 -9.26
CA GLU A 87 -3.51 26.11 -10.48
C GLU A 87 -3.82 24.60 -10.32
N ILE A 88 -5.01 24.21 -10.77
CA ILE A 88 -5.45 22.81 -10.76
C ILE A 88 -4.74 22.08 -11.89
N SER A 89 -4.02 21.00 -11.55
CA SER A 89 -3.37 20.17 -12.55
C SER A 89 -4.41 19.38 -13.35
N LYS A 90 -4.14 19.10 -14.63
CA LYS A 90 -4.93 18.19 -15.49
C LYS A 90 -5.24 16.83 -14.83
N HIS A 91 -4.40 16.40 -13.91
CA HIS A 91 -4.51 15.10 -13.23
C HIS A 91 -5.06 15.20 -11.81
N ASP A 92 -5.41 16.39 -11.33
CA ASP A 92 -6.14 16.58 -10.08
C ASP A 92 -7.61 16.24 -10.33
N HIS A 93 -8.06 15.12 -9.75
CA HIS A 93 -9.38 14.57 -10.07
C HIS A 93 -10.41 14.74 -8.96
N VAL A 94 -9.95 14.87 -7.72
CA VAL A 94 -10.80 15.17 -6.56
C VAL A 94 -10.10 16.22 -5.72
N VAL A 95 -10.79 17.33 -5.44
CA VAL A 95 -10.27 18.46 -4.66
C VAL A 95 -11.19 18.66 -3.46
N PHE A 96 -10.67 18.43 -2.27
CA PHE A 96 -11.36 18.74 -1.01
C PHE A 96 -10.91 20.14 -0.55
N LYS A 97 -11.81 21.12 -0.59
CA LYS A 97 -11.52 22.48 -0.11
C LYS A 97 -11.64 22.51 1.41
N LEU A 98 -10.59 22.91 2.09
CA LEU A 98 -10.54 22.96 3.55
C LEU A 98 -10.87 24.37 4.06
N ASP A 99 -11.08 24.49 5.37
CA ASP A 99 -11.52 25.72 6.03
C ASP A 99 -10.42 26.71 6.36
N ASP A 100 -9.18 26.41 5.99
CA ASP A 100 -7.99 27.19 6.28
C ASP A 100 -7.30 27.72 5.01
N GLY A 101 -8.04 27.82 3.90
CA GLY A 101 -7.54 28.32 2.62
C GLY A 101 -6.65 27.36 1.84
N HIS A 102 -6.61 26.09 2.25
CA HIS A 102 -5.89 25.02 1.55
C HIS A 102 -6.85 24.01 0.91
N ASP A 103 -6.33 23.31 -0.09
CA ASP A 103 -6.97 22.16 -0.69
C ASP A 103 -6.19 20.88 -0.37
N LEU A 104 -6.92 19.80 -0.11
CA LEU A 104 -6.40 18.44 -0.22
C LEU A 104 -6.77 17.90 -1.61
N ARG A 105 -5.79 17.79 -2.50
CA ARG A 105 -5.99 17.37 -3.90
C ARG A 105 -5.54 15.92 -4.11
N TYR A 106 -6.39 15.10 -4.71
CA TYR A 106 -6.04 13.77 -5.19
C TYR A 106 -5.71 13.80 -6.68
N ASN A 107 -4.45 13.49 -6.98
CA ASN A 107 -3.90 13.47 -8.33
C ASN A 107 -3.63 12.03 -8.78
N ASP A 108 -4.10 11.65 -9.97
CA ASP A 108 -3.82 10.32 -10.53
C ASP A 108 -3.75 10.36 -12.07
N THR A 109 -2.54 10.29 -12.61
CA THR A 109 -2.25 10.23 -14.04
C THR A 109 -2.95 9.07 -14.77
N ARG A 110 -3.23 7.96 -14.07
CA ARG A 110 -3.80 6.73 -14.64
C ARG A 110 -5.26 6.51 -14.31
N LYS A 111 -5.87 7.35 -13.47
CA LYS A 111 -7.31 7.29 -13.13
C LYS A 111 -7.77 5.94 -12.56
N PHE A 112 -6.88 5.26 -11.85
CA PHE A 112 -7.14 3.97 -11.21
C PHE A 112 -7.56 4.12 -9.75
N GLY A 113 -7.23 5.24 -9.12
CA GLY A 113 -7.65 5.64 -7.78
C GLY A 113 -9.11 5.35 -7.51
N ARG A 114 -9.39 4.92 -6.29
CA ARG A 114 -10.76 4.67 -5.84
C ARG A 114 -10.97 5.25 -4.45
N MET A 115 -12.12 5.88 -4.25
CA MET A 115 -12.61 6.36 -2.97
C MET A 115 -13.99 5.80 -2.71
N LYS A 116 -14.28 5.49 -1.44
CA LYS A 116 -15.53 4.88 -1.05
C LYS A 116 -15.97 5.35 0.32
N LEU A 117 -17.25 5.66 0.49
CA LEU A 117 -17.82 6.05 1.78
C LEU A 117 -18.04 4.78 2.63
N VAL A 118 -17.72 4.86 3.92
CA VAL A 118 -17.86 3.74 4.86
C VAL A 118 -18.32 4.22 6.23
N SER A 119 -18.78 3.28 7.07
CA SER A 119 -19.09 3.58 8.47
C SER A 119 -17.82 3.94 9.24
N LEU A 120 -17.88 4.99 10.06
CA LEU A 120 -16.78 5.36 10.94
C LEU A 120 -16.42 4.26 11.95
N GLN A 121 -17.42 3.52 12.45
CA GLN A 121 -17.21 2.49 13.48
C GLN A 121 -16.89 1.12 12.88
N HIS A 122 -17.46 0.78 11.73
CA HIS A 122 -17.41 -0.57 11.16
C HIS A 122 -16.68 -0.63 9.80
N TYR A 123 -15.79 0.33 9.48
CA TYR A 123 -15.14 0.37 8.16
C TYR A 123 -14.37 -0.91 7.79
N LEU A 124 -13.77 -1.60 8.77
CA LEU A 124 -13.05 -2.86 8.54
C LEU A 124 -13.97 -4.00 8.08
N GLU A 125 -15.25 -3.95 8.42
CA GLU A 125 -16.26 -4.96 8.07
C GLU A 125 -16.88 -4.71 6.70
N GLN A 126 -16.56 -3.57 6.07
CA GLN A 126 -17.09 -3.18 4.77
C GLN A 126 -16.10 -3.46 3.63
N ALA A 127 -16.63 -3.77 2.46
CA ALA A 127 -15.81 -3.96 1.26
C ALA A 127 -15.18 -2.63 0.84
N PRO A 128 -13.90 -2.62 0.42
CA PRO A 128 -13.04 -3.77 0.15
C PRO A 128 -12.21 -4.26 1.36
N LEU A 129 -12.28 -3.60 2.51
CA LEU A 129 -11.41 -3.89 3.66
C LEU A 129 -11.70 -5.27 4.28
N ASN A 130 -12.97 -5.69 4.32
CA ASN A 130 -13.37 -7.00 4.85
C ASN A 130 -12.86 -8.22 4.07
N LYS A 131 -12.29 -8.00 2.88
CA LYS A 131 -11.67 -9.06 2.05
C LYS A 131 -10.16 -9.16 2.28
N LEU A 132 -9.58 -8.25 3.06
CA LEU A 132 -8.15 -8.20 3.32
C LEU A 132 -7.78 -9.16 4.45
N GLY A 133 -6.60 -9.75 4.31
CA GLY A 133 -5.95 -10.49 5.38
C GLY A 133 -5.38 -9.54 6.44
N PRO A 134 -4.81 -10.10 7.52
CA PRO A 134 -4.23 -9.31 8.60
C PRO A 134 -3.10 -8.40 8.10
N GLU A 135 -2.91 -7.30 8.82
CA GLU A 135 -1.70 -6.49 8.74
C GLU A 135 -0.47 -7.35 9.14
N PRO A 136 0.70 -7.13 8.51
CA PRO A 136 1.92 -7.86 8.84
C PRO A 136 2.29 -7.85 10.33
N PHE A 137 1.94 -6.76 11.03
CA PHE A 137 2.25 -6.54 12.45
C PHE A 137 1.34 -7.30 13.42
N PHE A 138 0.19 -7.80 12.94
CA PHE A 138 -0.84 -8.45 13.77
C PHE A 138 -1.15 -9.87 13.29
N ILE A 139 -0.20 -10.50 12.59
CA ILE A 139 -0.35 -11.87 12.09
C ILE A 139 -0.40 -12.87 13.26
N ASP A 140 -1.45 -13.68 13.26
CA ASP A 140 -1.52 -14.95 13.97
C ASP A 140 -0.84 -16.04 13.12
N GLU A 141 0.28 -16.57 13.63
CA GLU A 141 1.14 -17.49 12.90
C GLU A 141 0.47 -18.84 12.64
N GLU A 142 -0.37 -19.33 13.55
CA GLU A 142 -1.06 -20.61 13.35
C GLU A 142 -2.13 -20.43 12.27
N LYS A 143 -2.91 -19.34 12.32
CA LYS A 143 -3.89 -19.06 11.26
C LYS A 143 -3.22 -18.88 9.90
N LEU A 144 -2.12 -18.13 9.83
CA LEU A 144 -1.36 -17.95 8.60
C LEU A 144 -0.81 -19.29 8.08
N TYR A 145 -0.25 -20.12 8.95
CA TYR A 145 0.24 -21.45 8.58
C TYR A 145 -0.87 -22.32 7.98
N GLN A 146 -2.04 -22.39 8.63
CA GLN A 146 -3.18 -23.14 8.13
C GLN A 146 -3.69 -22.59 6.78
N GLN A 147 -3.68 -21.28 6.59
CA GLN A 147 -4.05 -20.64 5.32
C GLN A 147 -3.06 -20.99 4.21
N LEU A 148 -1.75 -20.92 4.48
CA LEU A 148 -0.69 -21.24 3.52
C LEU A 148 -0.71 -22.72 3.11
N LYS A 149 -1.06 -23.63 4.03
CA LYS A 149 -1.21 -25.07 3.69
C LYS A 149 -2.24 -25.34 2.60
N LYS A 150 -3.25 -24.49 2.45
CA LYS A 150 -4.28 -24.60 1.40
C LYS A 150 -3.85 -23.99 0.05
N LYS A 151 -2.70 -23.32 -0.02
CA LYS A 151 -2.22 -22.60 -1.21
C LYS A 151 -1.08 -23.37 -1.90
N ASN A 152 -1.38 -24.12 -2.96
CA ASN A 152 -0.39 -24.83 -3.80
C ASN A 152 0.33 -23.92 -4.81
N GLN A 153 0.24 -22.61 -4.63
CA GLN A 153 0.81 -21.61 -5.53
C GLN A 153 2.22 -21.20 -5.05
N PRO A 154 3.07 -20.64 -5.94
CA PRO A 154 4.36 -20.09 -5.55
C PRO A 154 4.24 -19.05 -4.43
N ILE A 155 5.14 -19.09 -3.45
CA ILE A 155 5.12 -18.24 -2.25
C ILE A 155 5.11 -16.75 -2.62
N LYS A 156 5.88 -16.35 -3.62
CA LYS A 156 5.90 -14.96 -4.08
C LYS A 156 4.55 -14.51 -4.66
N HIS A 157 3.80 -15.41 -5.29
CA HIS A 157 2.44 -15.11 -5.74
C HIS A 157 1.47 -15.00 -4.56
N VAL A 158 1.59 -15.89 -3.58
CA VAL A 158 0.74 -15.89 -2.37
C VAL A 158 0.98 -14.64 -1.51
N LEU A 159 2.21 -14.11 -1.44
CA LEU A 159 2.50 -12.85 -0.75
C LEU A 159 1.86 -11.62 -1.42
N LEU A 160 1.45 -11.72 -2.69
CA LEU A 160 0.73 -10.64 -3.38
C LEU A 160 -0.78 -10.73 -3.17
N ASP A 161 -1.28 -11.88 -2.69
CA ASP A 161 -2.68 -12.07 -2.35
C ASP A 161 -3.00 -11.30 -1.07
N GLN A 162 -3.70 -10.18 -1.23
CA GLN A 162 -4.02 -9.28 -0.11
C GLN A 162 -4.97 -9.92 0.91
N SER A 163 -5.59 -11.08 0.62
CA SER A 163 -6.38 -11.86 1.58
C SER A 163 -5.53 -12.71 2.52
N VAL A 164 -4.23 -12.85 2.25
CA VAL A 164 -3.29 -13.64 3.05
C VAL A 164 -2.54 -12.74 4.01
N ILE A 165 -1.81 -11.76 3.48
CA ILE A 165 -1.17 -10.69 4.25
C ILE A 165 -1.39 -9.41 3.45
N CYS A 166 -2.10 -8.45 4.01
CA CYS A 166 -2.34 -7.20 3.30
C CYS A 166 -1.09 -6.31 3.31
N GLY A 167 -0.98 -5.41 2.34
CA GLY A 167 0.09 -4.42 2.33
C GLY A 167 1.37 -4.81 1.58
N ILE A 168 1.68 -6.11 1.47
CA ILE A 168 2.84 -6.58 0.68
C ILE A 168 2.51 -6.47 -0.81
N GLY A 169 3.38 -5.85 -1.60
CA GLY A 169 3.30 -5.83 -3.07
C GLY A 169 4.54 -6.44 -3.72
N ASN A 170 4.80 -6.05 -4.96
CA ASN A 170 5.79 -6.73 -5.78
C ASN A 170 7.22 -6.45 -5.32
N ILE A 171 7.51 -5.24 -4.82
CA ILE A 171 8.84 -4.90 -4.31
C ILE A 171 9.12 -5.74 -3.09
N TYR A 172 8.29 -5.59 -2.05
CA TYR A 172 8.52 -6.24 -0.76
C TYR A 172 8.40 -7.76 -0.84
N ALA A 173 7.55 -8.32 -1.71
CA ALA A 173 7.51 -9.78 -1.90
C ALA A 173 8.83 -10.35 -2.45
N ASN A 174 9.52 -9.64 -3.35
CA ASN A 174 10.84 -10.08 -3.84
C ASN A 174 11.88 -10.01 -2.71
N GLU A 175 11.91 -8.88 -1.98
CA GLU A 175 12.85 -8.67 -0.87
C GLU A 175 12.64 -9.67 0.28
N ILE A 176 11.38 -9.97 0.63
CA ILE A 176 11.03 -10.97 1.65
C ILE A 176 11.51 -12.36 1.22
N CYS A 177 11.23 -12.78 -0.02
CA CYS A 177 11.71 -14.06 -0.52
C CYS A 177 13.25 -14.16 -0.50
N PHE A 178 13.94 -13.06 -0.81
CA PHE A 178 15.40 -13.02 -0.79
C PHE A 178 15.96 -13.11 0.62
N ALA A 179 15.46 -12.29 1.55
CA ALA A 179 15.90 -12.28 2.95
C ALA A 179 15.68 -13.64 3.64
N MET A 180 14.58 -14.32 3.29
CA MET A 180 14.31 -15.68 3.76
C MET A 180 15.13 -16.76 3.02
N LYS A 181 15.90 -16.41 1.98
CA LYS A 181 16.63 -17.35 1.11
C LYS A 181 15.73 -18.45 0.51
N ILE A 182 14.48 -18.09 0.18
CA ILE A 182 13.51 -19.00 -0.45
C ILE A 182 13.36 -18.68 -1.92
N SER A 183 13.33 -19.72 -2.76
CA SER A 183 12.97 -19.56 -4.17
C SER A 183 11.57 -18.93 -4.27
N PRO A 184 11.36 -17.89 -5.10
CA PRO A 184 10.04 -17.30 -5.30
C PRO A 184 9.03 -18.30 -5.89
N TYR A 185 9.52 -19.40 -6.47
CA TYR A 185 8.77 -20.51 -7.04
C TYR A 185 8.38 -21.59 -6.03
N ALA A 186 8.94 -21.58 -4.82
CA ALA A 186 8.62 -22.56 -3.79
C ALA A 186 7.12 -22.53 -3.47
N LYS A 187 6.49 -23.69 -3.30
CA LYS A 187 5.05 -23.76 -3.00
C LYS A 187 4.78 -23.26 -1.58
N ALA A 188 3.80 -22.37 -1.43
CA ALA A 188 3.43 -21.82 -0.12
C ALA A 188 3.02 -22.93 0.87
N CYS A 189 2.31 -23.95 0.42
CA CYS A 189 1.90 -25.10 1.24
C CYS A 189 3.06 -25.95 1.78
N GLN A 190 4.28 -25.80 1.24
CA GLN A 190 5.47 -26.52 1.71
C GLN A 190 6.21 -25.80 2.83
N LEU A 191 5.83 -24.57 3.19
CA LEU A 191 6.40 -23.88 4.34
C LEU A 191 6.09 -24.67 5.63
N THR A 192 7.09 -24.82 6.47
CA THR A 192 6.97 -25.37 7.83
C THR A 192 6.53 -24.27 8.78
N LYS A 193 6.02 -24.62 9.97
CA LYS A 193 5.65 -23.63 11.01
C LYS A 193 6.81 -22.67 11.32
N LYS A 194 8.03 -23.20 11.49
CA LYS A 194 9.26 -22.40 11.67
C LYS A 194 9.48 -21.37 10.55
N ARG A 195 9.22 -21.76 9.29
CA ARG A 195 9.36 -20.86 8.14
C ARG A 195 8.25 -19.83 8.04
N VAL A 196 7.07 -20.11 8.58
CA VAL A 196 5.97 -19.13 8.68
C VAL A 196 6.28 -18.09 9.76
N HIS A 197 6.83 -18.51 10.90
CA HIS A 197 7.34 -17.58 11.92
C HIS A 197 8.42 -16.67 11.33
N GLU A 198 9.43 -17.23 10.66
CA GLU A 198 10.47 -16.45 9.98
C GLU A 198 9.90 -15.50 8.91
N LEU A 199 8.86 -15.92 8.16
CA LEU A 199 8.19 -15.07 7.17
C LEU A 199 7.60 -13.82 7.82
N LYS A 200 6.93 -13.98 8.96
CA LYS A 200 6.36 -12.86 9.71
C LYS A 200 7.46 -11.90 10.16
N GLU A 201 8.50 -12.41 10.84
CA GLU A 201 9.60 -11.59 11.37
C GLU A 201 10.34 -10.83 10.27
N VAL A 202 10.67 -11.50 9.16
CA VAL A 202 11.34 -10.88 8.00
C VAL A 202 10.43 -9.84 7.34
N SER A 203 9.13 -10.12 7.21
CA SER A 203 8.17 -9.16 6.65
C SER A 203 8.08 -7.91 7.49
N ILE A 204 7.91 -8.05 8.81
CA ILE A 204 7.86 -6.92 9.75
C ILE A 204 9.15 -6.12 9.68
N SER A 205 10.31 -6.78 9.72
CA SER A 205 11.63 -6.12 9.66
C SER A 205 11.84 -5.32 8.36
N ILE A 206 11.50 -5.88 7.20
CA ILE A 206 11.63 -5.18 5.92
C ILE A 206 10.66 -3.99 5.85
N LEU A 207 9.39 -4.21 6.23
CA LEU A 207 8.37 -3.17 6.13
C LEU A 207 8.62 -2.02 7.11
N ASN A 208 9.07 -2.29 8.33
CA ASN A 208 9.44 -1.23 9.29
C ASN A 208 10.60 -0.38 8.78
N ARG A 209 11.68 -1.01 8.30
CA ARG A 209 12.81 -0.25 7.70
C ARG A 209 12.39 0.59 6.50
N ALA A 210 11.46 0.07 5.70
CA ALA A 210 10.89 0.82 4.60
C ALA A 210 10.06 2.01 5.08
N ILE A 211 9.20 1.82 6.08
CA ILE A 211 8.41 2.91 6.68
C ILE A 211 9.31 4.00 7.27
N GLU A 212 10.36 3.62 8.00
CA GLU A 212 11.35 4.54 8.58
C GLU A 212 12.05 5.40 7.53
N GLN A 213 12.22 4.88 6.31
CA GLN A 213 12.86 5.58 5.19
C GLN A 213 11.87 6.24 4.23
N GLY A 214 10.59 6.34 4.60
CA GLY A 214 9.58 6.97 3.74
C GLY A 214 9.13 6.12 2.54
N GLY A 215 9.39 4.81 2.56
CA GLY A 215 9.10 3.89 1.47
C GLY A 215 10.14 3.96 0.34
N THR A 216 9.74 3.46 -0.82
CA THR A 216 10.50 3.50 -2.08
C THR A 216 9.93 4.54 -3.03
N THR A 217 10.80 5.35 -3.62
CA THR A 217 10.44 6.19 -4.77
C THR A 217 10.80 5.44 -6.04
N ILE A 218 9.81 4.78 -6.64
CA ILE A 218 9.96 4.15 -7.96
C ILE A 218 9.04 4.85 -8.96
N HIS A 219 9.65 5.51 -9.94
CA HIS A 219 9.08 6.19 -11.11
C HIS A 219 8.23 7.46 -10.89
N SER A 220 7.49 7.64 -9.78
CA SER A 220 6.68 8.87 -9.59
C SER A 220 6.07 9.10 -8.20
N PHE A 221 6.47 8.32 -7.18
CA PHE A 221 5.86 8.40 -5.86
C PHE A 221 6.69 9.25 -4.90
N SER A 222 6.22 10.46 -4.64
CA SER A 222 6.72 11.36 -3.60
C SER A 222 5.54 11.73 -2.70
N ALA A 223 5.65 11.54 -1.38
CA ALA A 223 4.63 12.04 -0.45
C ALA A 223 4.87 13.54 -0.27
N ASN A 224 4.04 14.40 -0.87
CA ASN A 224 4.25 15.86 -0.91
C ASN A 224 5.66 16.28 -1.42
N GLY A 225 6.21 15.58 -2.41
CA GLY A 225 7.54 15.90 -2.95
C GLY A 225 8.72 15.36 -2.12
N ILE A 226 8.46 14.63 -1.02
CA ILE A 226 9.49 13.90 -0.27
C ILE A 226 9.63 12.51 -0.88
N ASP A 227 10.82 12.23 -1.40
CA ASP A 227 11.18 10.92 -1.91
C ASP A 227 11.54 9.98 -0.76
N GLY A 228 10.99 8.77 -0.80
CA GLY A 228 11.45 7.68 0.05
C GLY A 228 12.86 7.27 -0.34
N LEU A 229 13.64 6.72 0.60
CA LEU A 229 15.05 6.34 0.37
C LEU A 229 15.28 4.83 0.34
N PHE A 230 14.24 4.02 0.59
CA PHE A 230 14.40 2.58 0.74
C PHE A 230 14.87 1.86 -0.54
N GLN A 231 14.71 2.48 -1.72
CA GLN A 231 15.22 1.94 -2.99
C GLN A 231 16.72 1.66 -2.98
N VAL A 232 17.49 2.41 -2.18
CA VAL A 232 18.94 2.23 -2.02
C VAL A 232 19.25 0.93 -1.26
N GLN A 233 18.35 0.51 -0.38
CA GLN A 233 18.50 -0.69 0.46
C GLN A 233 17.96 -1.98 -0.17
N LEU A 234 17.30 -1.88 -1.34
CA LEU A 234 16.81 -3.06 -2.08
C LEU A 234 17.96 -4.02 -2.40
N GLN A 235 17.78 -5.29 -2.09
CA GLN A 235 18.77 -6.34 -2.28
C GLN A 235 18.62 -7.05 -3.63
N VAL A 236 17.39 -7.21 -4.11
CA VAL A 236 17.11 -7.92 -5.36
C VAL A 236 16.23 -7.15 -6.33
N HIS A 237 15.23 -6.41 -5.83
CA HIS A 237 14.26 -5.75 -6.70
C HIS A 237 14.93 -4.67 -7.54
N GLY A 238 14.85 -4.81 -8.87
CA GLY A 238 15.50 -3.88 -9.81
C GLY A 238 17.03 -3.96 -9.84
N GLN A 239 17.65 -4.86 -9.06
CA GLN A 239 19.10 -5.02 -9.00
C GLN A 239 19.59 -5.92 -10.13
N LYS A 240 20.85 -5.72 -10.55
CA LYS A 240 21.52 -6.55 -11.57
C LYS A 240 22.40 -7.64 -10.96
N VAL A 241 22.95 -7.39 -9.78
CA VAL A 241 23.92 -8.24 -9.09
C VAL A 241 23.49 -8.40 -7.62
N CYS A 242 23.62 -9.61 -7.10
CA CYS A 242 23.30 -9.93 -5.72
C CYS A 242 24.33 -9.30 -4.78
N LYS A 243 23.88 -8.47 -3.84
CA LYS A 243 24.74 -7.80 -2.86
C LYS A 243 25.36 -8.76 -1.83
N GLU A 244 24.79 -9.96 -1.64
CA GLU A 244 25.33 -10.98 -0.72
C GLU A 244 26.41 -11.88 -1.34
N CYS A 245 26.28 -12.25 -2.62
CA CYS A 245 27.15 -13.29 -3.23
C CYS A 245 27.75 -12.91 -4.59
N GLY A 246 27.49 -11.71 -5.11
CA GLY A 246 28.02 -11.24 -6.40
C GLY A 246 27.41 -11.91 -7.64
N HIS A 247 26.50 -12.87 -7.49
CA HIS A 247 25.87 -13.55 -8.62
C HIS A 247 24.85 -12.65 -9.33
N LYS A 248 24.62 -12.87 -10.63
CA LYS A 248 23.64 -12.11 -11.41
C LYS A 248 22.22 -12.32 -10.87
N ILE A 249 21.48 -11.23 -10.68
CA ILE A 249 20.04 -11.28 -10.37
C ILE A 249 19.26 -11.65 -11.63
N VAL A 250 18.37 -12.62 -11.49
CA VAL A 250 17.46 -13.05 -12.55
C VAL A 250 16.16 -12.29 -12.41
N LYS A 251 15.65 -11.79 -13.55
CA LYS A 251 14.32 -11.19 -13.67
C LYS A 251 13.45 -12.08 -14.55
N GLU A 252 12.40 -12.64 -13.98
CA GLU A 252 11.44 -13.51 -14.68
C GLU A 252 10.00 -13.09 -14.41
N MET A 253 9.06 -13.60 -15.21
CA MET A 253 7.63 -13.32 -15.02
C MET A 253 6.97 -14.47 -14.27
N LEU A 254 6.60 -14.24 -13.01
CA LEU A 254 5.82 -15.19 -12.22
C LEU A 254 4.36 -14.73 -12.18
N LYS A 255 3.46 -15.46 -12.83
CA LYS A 255 2.01 -15.16 -12.86
C LYS A 255 1.73 -13.69 -13.24
N GLY A 256 2.39 -13.20 -14.28
CA GLY A 256 2.22 -11.82 -14.77
C GLY A 256 2.90 -10.74 -13.93
N ARG A 257 3.74 -11.10 -12.96
CA ARG A 257 4.46 -10.14 -12.10
C ARG A 257 5.97 -10.35 -12.20
N GLY A 258 6.70 -9.27 -12.50
CA GLY A 258 8.16 -9.29 -12.54
C GLY A 258 8.75 -9.71 -11.20
N THR A 259 9.53 -10.78 -11.21
CA THR A 259 10.16 -11.43 -10.06
C THR A 259 11.66 -11.26 -10.19
N TYR A 260 12.27 -10.66 -9.18
CA TYR A 260 13.71 -10.49 -9.09
C TYR A 260 14.23 -11.40 -7.98
N TYR A 261 15.18 -12.26 -8.28
CA TYR A 261 15.74 -13.19 -7.30
C TYR A 261 17.17 -13.58 -7.63
N CYS A 262 17.92 -14.00 -6.62
CA CYS A 262 19.27 -14.54 -6.79
C CYS A 262 19.21 -16.07 -6.90
N PRO A 263 19.54 -16.69 -8.05
CA PRO A 263 19.48 -18.15 -8.20
C PRO A 263 20.48 -18.89 -7.30
N HIS A 264 21.55 -18.22 -6.89
CA HIS A 264 22.55 -18.78 -5.98
C HIS A 264 22.09 -18.76 -4.50
N CYS A 265 21.55 -17.64 -4.02
CA CYS A 265 21.09 -17.51 -2.63
C CYS A 265 19.72 -18.16 -2.41
N GLN A 266 18.83 -18.14 -3.40
CA GLN A 266 17.46 -18.64 -3.33
C GLN A 266 17.31 -19.93 -4.13
N LYS A 267 18.06 -20.95 -3.73
CA LYS A 267 18.07 -22.25 -4.44
C LYS A 267 16.67 -22.86 -4.46
N ALA A 268 16.24 -23.32 -5.63
CA ALA A 268 15.12 -24.24 -5.70
C ALA A 268 15.54 -25.53 -4.99
N LYS A 269 14.76 -25.97 -3.98
CA LYS A 269 14.91 -27.33 -3.48
C LYS A 269 14.54 -28.25 -4.66
N LYS A 270 15.52 -29.01 -5.15
CA LYS A 270 15.27 -30.13 -6.05
C LYS A 270 14.37 -31.14 -5.34
#